data_AF-R7TQ81-F1
#
_entry.id   AF-R7TQ81-F1
#
_cell.length_a   1.000
_cell.length_b   1.000
_cell.length_c   1.000
_cell.angle_alpha   90.00
_cell.angle_beta   90.00
_cell.angle_gamma   90.00
#
_symmetry.space_group_name_H-M   'P 1'
#
loop_
_entity.id
_entity.type
_entity.pdbx_description
1 polymer ?
#
loop_
_entity_poly.entity_id
_entity_poly.type
_entity_poly.pdbx_seq_one_letter_code
_entity_poly.pdbx_strand_id
1 'polypeptide(L)'
;MTRCCIALGMRFNASKTVAMYISRTTATPPPITFVEATIEYSHEHRHLGFILDSALSLHAHVNALTRKRATEIFLLRRLSYKVKNRDLLLKIYKMYVRPHLEYAFPAWAALTVIQTGLLESLQRRAMRIILALPRIHHITDADYAALNITLLRHRRNFALACFMFKLKSNRLPRKLSKYKPIPHTKPYNIC
;
A
#
# COMPACT_ATOMS: atom_id res chain seq x y z
N MET A 1 30.11 -8.52 -0.77
CA MET A 1 28.94 -9.22 -1.35
C MET A 1 29.04 -9.44 -2.87
N THR A 2 29.88 -8.71 -3.62
CA THR A 2 30.05 -8.87 -5.09
C THR A 2 30.69 -10.19 -5.54
N ARG A 3 31.61 -10.74 -4.75
CA ARG A 3 32.28 -12.02 -5.06
C ARG A 3 31.30 -13.17 -5.32
N CYS A 4 30.19 -13.23 -4.59
CA CYS A 4 29.21 -14.31 -4.76
C CYS A 4 28.43 -14.18 -6.08
N CYS A 5 27.98 -12.97 -6.44
CA CYS A 5 27.22 -12.76 -7.67
C CYS A 5 28.09 -12.93 -8.93
N ILE A 6 29.34 -12.47 -8.90
CA ILE A 6 30.29 -12.63 -10.00
C ILE A 6 30.70 -14.11 -10.14
N ALA A 7 30.90 -14.82 -9.02
CA ALA A 7 31.18 -16.27 -9.04
C ALA A 7 30.01 -17.09 -9.62
N LEU A 8 28.78 -16.56 -9.56
CA LEU A 8 27.58 -17.14 -10.17
C LEU A 8 27.32 -16.65 -11.61
N GLY A 9 28.25 -15.91 -12.22
CA GLY A 9 28.14 -15.44 -13.60
C GLY A 9 27.13 -14.30 -13.83
N MET A 10 26.62 -13.67 -12.77
CA MET A 10 25.64 -12.58 -12.88
C MET A 10 26.33 -11.22 -13.06
N ARG A 11 25.88 -10.43 -14.04
CA ARG A 11 26.34 -9.05 -14.26
C ARG A 11 25.41 -8.05 -13.58
N PHE A 12 25.99 -7.10 -12.85
CA PHE A 12 25.25 -6.04 -12.17
C PHE A 12 24.87 -4.92 -13.15
N ASN A 13 23.63 -4.43 -13.04
CA ASN A 13 23.16 -3.33 -13.86
C ASN A 13 23.15 -2.04 -13.03
N ALA A 14 24.18 -1.21 -13.21
CA ALA A 14 24.31 0.06 -12.50
C ALA A 14 23.19 1.05 -12.88
N SER A 15 22.74 1.08 -14.13
CA SER A 15 21.73 2.05 -14.59
C SER A 15 20.33 1.80 -14.01
N LYS A 16 20.03 0.57 -13.58
CA LYS A 16 18.77 0.23 -12.89
C LYS A 16 18.89 0.29 -11.37
N THR A 17 20.09 0.47 -10.84
CA THR A 17 20.34 0.45 -9.40
C THR A 17 20.42 1.87 -8.86
N VAL A 18 19.68 2.11 -7.79
CA VAL A 18 19.57 3.40 -7.14
C VAL A 18 19.75 3.19 -5.65
N ALA A 19 20.46 4.11 -4.99
CA ALA A 19 20.60 4.13 -3.56
C ALA A 19 19.49 4.99 -2.94
N MET A 20 18.92 4.56 -1.83
CA MET A 20 17.97 5.38 -1.07
C MET A 20 18.46 5.46 0.37
N TYR A 21 18.64 6.69 0.85
CA TYR A 21 19.06 6.94 2.22
C TYR A 21 17.83 7.21 3.10
N ILE A 22 17.66 6.39 4.13
CA ILE A 22 16.53 6.49 5.07
C ILE A 22 17.10 6.88 6.44
N SER A 23 16.85 8.11 6.86
CA SER A 23 17.25 8.63 8.16
C SER A 23 16.25 9.65 8.68
N ARG A 24 16.19 9.80 10.01
CA ARG A 24 15.48 10.93 10.64
C ARG A 24 16.30 12.23 10.61
N THR A 25 17.60 12.13 10.33
CA THR A 25 18.51 13.27 10.25
C THR A 25 18.67 13.71 8.81
N THR A 26 18.81 15.01 8.57
CA THR A 26 19.02 15.63 7.26
C THR A 26 20.46 15.56 6.74
N ALA A 27 21.29 14.69 7.32
CA ALA A 27 22.67 14.54 6.90
C ALA A 27 22.77 14.00 5.48
N THR A 28 23.69 14.56 4.68
CA THR A 28 23.98 14.06 3.34
C THR A 28 24.65 12.69 3.44
N PRO A 29 24.13 11.67 2.73
CA PRO A 29 24.73 10.36 2.78
C PRO A 29 26.07 10.34 2.01
N PRO A 30 27.07 9.57 2.47
CA PRO A 30 28.34 9.44 1.77
C PRO A 30 28.13 8.78 0.40
N PRO A 31 28.93 9.11 -0.63
CA PRO A 31 28.79 8.49 -1.95
C PRO A 31 29.01 6.98 -1.89
N ILE A 32 28.11 6.21 -2.52
CA ILE A 32 28.23 4.75 -2.64
C ILE A 32 28.74 4.41 -4.04
N THR A 33 29.89 3.74 -4.08
CA THR A 33 30.44 3.16 -5.31
C THR A 33 30.16 1.66 -5.34
N PHE A 34 29.73 1.15 -6.49
CA PHE A 34 29.49 -0.27 -6.70
C PHE A 34 29.97 -0.68 -8.09
N VAL A 35 30.94 -1.59 -8.15
CA VAL A 35 31.54 -2.08 -9.41
C VAL A 35 32.00 -0.90 -10.29
N GLU A 36 32.84 -0.03 -9.70
CA GLU A 36 33.42 1.16 -10.35
C GLU A 36 32.42 2.23 -10.84
N ALA A 37 31.11 2.05 -10.59
CA ALA A 37 30.09 3.06 -10.85
C ALA A 37 29.62 3.73 -9.54
N THR A 38 29.56 5.06 -9.52
CA THR A 38 28.88 5.83 -8.47
C THR A 38 27.38 5.70 -8.63
N ILE A 39 26.69 5.22 -7.59
CA ILE A 39 25.24 5.08 -7.59
C ILE A 39 24.61 6.41 -7.17
N GLU A 40 23.61 6.85 -7.94
CA GLU A 40 22.82 8.03 -7.59
C GLU A 40 21.86 7.75 -6.43
N TYR A 41 21.68 8.78 -5.59
CA TYR A 41 20.68 8.75 -4.53
C TYR A 41 19.33 9.21 -5.05
N SER A 42 18.29 8.44 -4.76
CA SER A 42 16.90 8.84 -4.96
C SER A 42 16.15 8.93 -3.64
N HIS A 43 15.22 9.87 -3.59
CA HIS A 43 14.27 10.01 -2.48
C HIS A 43 13.09 9.05 -2.56
N GLU A 44 12.82 8.51 -3.75
CA GLU A 44 11.74 7.54 -3.98
C GLU A 44 12.27 6.29 -4.69
N HIS A 45 11.83 5.12 -4.23
CA HIS A 45 12.15 3.85 -4.88
C HIS A 45 10.90 2.99 -5.04
N ARG A 46 10.70 2.47 -6.26
CA ARG A 46 9.58 1.57 -6.56
C ARG A 46 10.01 0.11 -6.43
N HIS A 47 9.54 -0.54 -5.38
CA HIS A 47 9.80 -1.96 -5.12
C HIS A 47 8.53 -2.79 -5.27
N LEU A 48 8.49 -3.70 -6.26
CA LEU A 48 7.36 -4.62 -6.49
C LEU A 48 5.99 -3.91 -6.56
N GLY A 49 5.94 -2.71 -7.15
CA GLY A 49 4.73 -1.90 -7.26
C GLY A 49 4.39 -1.04 -6.03
N PHE A 50 5.13 -1.18 -4.94
CA PHE A 50 5.09 -0.31 -3.76
C PHE A 50 6.11 0.82 -3.92
N ILE A 51 5.79 2.02 -3.44
CA ILE A 51 6.70 3.18 -3.52
C ILE A 51 7.17 3.47 -2.09
N LEU A 52 8.48 3.47 -1.91
CA LEU A 52 9.13 3.81 -0.65
C LEU A 52 9.72 5.21 -0.79
N ASP A 53 9.35 6.08 0.14
CA ASP A 53 9.90 7.43 0.24
C ASP A 53 11.00 7.43 1.31
N SER A 54 12.03 8.26 1.17
CA SER A 54 13.14 8.36 2.13
C SER A 54 12.68 8.70 3.55
N ALA A 55 11.56 9.41 3.68
CA ALA A 55 10.92 9.76 4.95
C ALA A 55 9.98 8.67 5.50
N LEU A 56 9.75 7.58 4.77
CA LEU A 56 8.77 6.53 5.09
C LEU A 56 7.35 7.06 5.38
N SER A 57 7.01 8.22 4.83
CA SER A 57 5.72 8.88 5.04
C SER A 57 4.59 8.27 4.19
N LEU A 58 4.95 7.50 3.15
CA LEU A 58 4.03 6.80 2.24
C LEU A 58 3.12 7.73 1.41
N HIS A 59 3.41 9.03 1.39
CA HIS A 59 2.62 10.00 0.65
C HIS A 59 2.71 9.76 -0.86
N ALA A 60 3.89 9.53 -1.42
CA ALA A 60 4.02 9.27 -2.85
C ALA A 60 3.31 7.98 -3.23
N HIS A 61 3.40 6.95 -2.40
CA HIS A 61 2.69 5.69 -2.59
C HIS A 61 1.16 5.88 -2.63
N VAL A 62 0.58 6.49 -1.61
CA VAL A 62 -0.87 6.70 -1.52
C VAL A 62 -1.37 7.58 -2.67
N ASN A 63 -0.62 8.60 -3.06
CA ASN A 63 -0.98 9.48 -4.18
C ASN A 63 -0.93 8.74 -5.52
N ALA A 64 0.15 7.99 -5.80
CA ALA A 64 0.29 7.20 -7.02
C ALA A 64 -0.79 6.10 -7.10
N LEU A 65 -1.06 5.41 -5.99
CA LEU A 65 -2.12 4.43 -5.88
C LEU A 65 -3.48 5.08 -6.15
N THR A 66 -3.77 6.21 -5.50
CA THR A 66 -5.07 6.91 -5.64
C THR A 66 -5.31 7.35 -7.07
N ARG A 67 -4.30 7.94 -7.73
CA ARG A 67 -4.37 8.32 -9.15
C ARG A 67 -4.67 7.13 -10.05
N LYS A 68 -3.94 6.03 -9.88
CA LYS A 68 -4.13 4.82 -10.69
C LYS A 68 -5.49 4.17 -10.46
N ARG A 69 -6.00 4.12 -9.23
CA ARG A 69 -7.33 3.55 -8.96
C ARG A 69 -8.46 4.48 -9.37
N ALA A 70 -8.24 5.79 -9.38
CA ALA A 70 -9.22 6.74 -9.88
C ALA A 70 -9.53 6.53 -11.37
N THR A 71 -8.55 6.14 -12.19
CA THR A 71 -8.77 5.82 -13.62
C THR A 71 -9.54 4.51 -13.79
N GLU A 72 -9.25 3.50 -12.97
CA GLU A 72 -10.02 2.24 -12.97
C GLU A 72 -11.47 2.43 -12.53
N ILE A 73 -11.73 3.28 -11.53
CA ILE A 73 -13.08 3.65 -11.11
C ILE A 73 -13.79 4.47 -12.20
N PHE A 74 -13.06 5.31 -12.94
CA PHE A 74 -13.62 5.99 -14.10
C PHE A 74 -14.03 4.99 -15.19
N LEU A 75 -13.24 3.95 -15.44
CA LEU A 75 -13.62 2.86 -16.33
C LEU A 75 -14.86 2.11 -15.80
N LEU A 76 -14.93 1.82 -14.50
CA LEU A 76 -16.12 1.22 -13.87
C LEU A 76 -17.38 2.07 -14.12
N ARG A 77 -17.27 3.41 -14.05
CA ARG A 77 -18.37 4.32 -14.41
C ARG A 77 -18.77 4.21 -15.88
N ARG A 78 -17.80 4.10 -16.79
CA ARG A 78 -18.12 3.90 -18.21
C ARG A 78 -18.83 2.57 -18.44
N LEU A 79 -18.41 1.53 -17.73
CA LEU A 79 -19.03 0.21 -17.78
C LEU A 79 -20.45 0.22 -17.21
N SER A 80 -20.72 0.97 -16.14
CA SER A 80 -22.06 1.04 -15.53
C SER A 80 -23.12 1.63 -16.46
N TYR A 81 -22.74 2.41 -17.48
CA TYR A 81 -23.67 2.89 -18.50
C TYR A 81 -24.15 1.77 -19.45
N LYS A 82 -23.30 0.77 -19.69
CA LYS A 82 -23.61 -0.39 -20.55
C LYS A 82 -24.19 -1.55 -19.74
N VAL A 83 -23.63 -1.81 -18.57
CA VAL A 83 -23.98 -2.90 -17.67
C VAL A 83 -24.77 -2.33 -16.51
N LYS A 84 -26.09 -2.52 -16.52
CA LYS A 84 -27.00 -2.09 -15.44
C LYS A 84 -27.15 -3.12 -14.30
N ASN A 85 -26.36 -4.19 -14.33
CA ASN A 85 -26.36 -5.20 -13.28
C ASN A 85 -25.42 -4.79 -12.13
N ARG A 86 -26.01 -4.46 -10.98
CA ARG A 86 -25.31 -4.05 -9.75
C ARG A 86 -24.31 -5.09 -9.27
N ASP A 87 -24.69 -6.36 -9.24
CA ASP A 87 -23.87 -7.43 -8.67
C ASP A 87 -22.66 -7.73 -9.55
N LEU A 88 -22.81 -7.58 -10.86
CA LEU A 88 -21.69 -7.68 -11.80
C LEU A 88 -20.70 -6.52 -11.61
N LEU A 89 -21.19 -5.28 -11.49
CA LEU A 89 -20.33 -4.12 -11.21
C LEU A 89 -19.60 -4.26 -9.87
N LEU A 90 -20.28 -4.78 -8.85
CA LEU A 90 -19.69 -5.08 -7.55
C LEU A 90 -18.59 -6.13 -7.65
N LYS A 91 -18.82 -7.20 -8.44
CA LYS A 91 -17.82 -8.24 -8.69
C LYS A 91 -16.59 -7.67 -9.40
N ILE A 92 -16.79 -6.84 -10.43
CA ILE A 92 -15.70 -6.14 -11.13
C ILE A 92 -14.89 -5.27 -10.16
N TYR A 93 -15.53 -4.48 -9.30
CA TYR A 93 -14.84 -3.67 -8.29
C TYR A 93 -14.00 -4.54 -7.34
N LYS A 94 -14.59 -5.63 -6.82
CA LYS A 94 -13.93 -6.56 -5.90
C LYS A 94 -12.76 -7.30 -6.55
N MET A 95 -12.80 -7.56 -7.85
CA MET A 95 -11.74 -8.26 -8.59
C MET A 95 -10.61 -7.34 -9.07
N TYR A 96 -10.93 -6.14 -9.57
CA TYR A 96 -9.94 -5.29 -10.25
C TYR A 96 -9.43 -4.12 -9.44
N VAL A 97 -10.23 -3.55 -8.52
CA VAL A 97 -9.83 -2.34 -7.79
C VAL A 97 -9.40 -2.68 -6.37
N ARG A 98 -10.24 -3.45 -5.66
CA ARG A 98 -10.02 -3.77 -4.24
C ARG A 98 -8.69 -4.47 -3.96
N PRO A 99 -8.23 -5.48 -4.72
CA PRO A 99 -7.01 -6.21 -4.37
C PRO A 99 -5.77 -5.33 -4.36
N HIS A 100 -5.76 -4.29 -5.19
CA HIS A 100 -4.64 -3.35 -5.23
C HIS A 100 -4.70 -2.29 -4.14
N LEU A 101 -5.88 -1.95 -3.63
CA LEU A 101 -6.04 -1.10 -2.44
C LEU A 101 -5.66 -1.84 -1.15
N GLU A 102 -5.68 -3.17 -1.17
CA GLU A 102 -5.33 -4.04 -0.04
C GLU A 102 -3.93 -4.65 -0.15
N TYR A 103 -3.25 -4.46 -1.29
CA TYR A 103 -1.93 -5.01 -1.54
C TYR A 103 -0.90 -4.48 -0.53
N ALA A 104 0.00 -5.36 -0.11
CA ALA A 104 1.09 -5.05 0.83
C ALA A 104 0.63 -4.40 2.15
N PHE A 105 -0.62 -4.58 2.60
CA PHE A 105 -1.17 -3.89 3.77
C PHE A 105 -0.28 -3.89 5.04
N PRO A 106 0.54 -4.92 5.39
CA PRO A 106 1.39 -4.83 6.58
C PRO A 106 2.44 -3.74 6.46
N ALA A 107 2.92 -3.43 5.24
CA ALA A 107 3.98 -2.48 4.99
C ALA A 107 3.53 -1.01 5.17
N TRP A 108 2.24 -0.74 5.08
CA TRP A 108 1.66 0.60 5.15
C TRP A 108 0.41 0.64 6.04
N ALA A 109 0.38 -0.21 7.07
CA ALA A 109 -0.75 -0.24 8.00
C ALA A 109 -0.88 1.08 8.80
N ALA A 110 0.24 1.75 9.06
CA ALA A 110 0.31 3.01 9.78
C ALA A 110 0.08 4.22 8.84
N LEU A 111 -1.12 4.32 8.25
CA LEU A 111 -1.50 5.52 7.49
C LEU A 111 -2.05 6.61 8.39
N THR A 112 -1.80 7.85 7.98
CA THR A 112 -2.46 9.02 8.58
C THR A 112 -3.96 9.01 8.26
N VAL A 113 -4.74 9.78 9.04
CA VAL A 113 -6.19 9.95 8.81
C VAL A 113 -6.46 10.49 7.41
N ILE A 114 -5.63 11.42 6.93
CA ILE A 114 -5.72 12.03 5.60
C ILE A 114 -5.53 10.96 4.52
N GLN A 115 -4.45 10.18 4.60
CA GLN A 115 -4.15 9.12 3.63
C GLN A 115 -5.24 8.04 3.62
N THR A 116 -5.75 7.64 4.78
CA THR A 116 -6.87 6.71 4.87
C THR A 116 -8.14 7.30 4.23
N GLY A 117 -8.42 8.58 4.46
CA GLY A 117 -9.53 9.30 3.84
C GLY A 117 -9.48 9.29 2.32
N LEU A 118 -8.29 9.44 1.72
CA LEU A 118 -8.10 9.37 0.27
C LEU A 118 -8.52 8.00 -0.28
N LEU A 119 -8.12 6.89 0.36
CA LEU A 119 -8.49 5.55 -0.07
C LEU A 119 -10.00 5.29 0.09
N GLU A 120 -10.57 5.70 1.23
CA GLU A 120 -12.02 5.56 1.47
C GLU A 120 -12.84 6.38 0.47
N SER A 121 -12.32 7.55 0.03
CA SER A 121 -12.99 8.38 -0.98
C SER A 121 -13.15 7.65 -2.31
N LEU A 122 -12.16 6.83 -2.71
CA LEU A 122 -12.22 6.00 -3.90
C LEU A 122 -13.26 4.90 -3.74
N GLN A 123 -13.29 4.21 -2.60
CA GLN A 123 -14.31 3.21 -2.32
C GLN A 123 -15.72 3.80 -2.38
N ARG A 124 -15.95 4.95 -1.72
CA ARG A 124 -17.24 5.66 -1.77
C ARG A 124 -17.61 6.10 -3.18
N ARG A 125 -16.63 6.48 -4.01
CA ARG A 125 -16.86 6.80 -5.43
C ARG A 125 -17.30 5.57 -6.22
N ALA A 126 -16.65 4.42 -6.01
CA ALA A 126 -17.06 3.16 -6.64
C ALA A 126 -18.45 2.72 -6.19
N MET A 127 -18.78 2.84 -4.89
CA MET A 127 -20.11 2.51 -4.36
C MET A 127 -21.22 3.34 -4.98
N ARG A 128 -21.03 4.67 -5.13
CA ARG A 128 -22.00 5.54 -5.82
C ARG A 128 -22.27 5.08 -7.25
N ILE A 129 -21.24 4.62 -7.97
CA ILE A 129 -21.39 4.10 -9.34
C ILE A 129 -22.19 2.80 -9.32
N ILE A 130 -21.86 1.87 -8.42
CA ILE A 130 -22.51 0.56 -8.33
C ILE A 130 -23.98 0.69 -7.93
N LEU A 131 -24.30 1.59 -7.01
CA LEU A 131 -25.68 1.86 -6.55
C LEU A 131 -26.44 2.84 -7.46
N ALA A 132 -25.83 3.30 -8.56
CA ALA A 132 -26.39 4.33 -9.45
C ALA A 132 -26.84 5.62 -8.71
N LEU A 133 -26.11 6.01 -7.67
CA LEU A 133 -26.41 7.18 -6.85
C LEU A 133 -25.80 8.47 -7.44
N PRO A 134 -26.42 9.64 -7.19
CA PRO A 134 -25.87 10.93 -7.57
C PRO A 134 -24.47 11.16 -7.00
N ARG A 135 -23.67 11.98 -7.70
CA ARG A 135 -22.30 12.31 -7.26
C ARG A 135 -22.25 12.90 -5.84
N ILE A 136 -23.26 13.67 -5.46
CA ILE A 136 -23.30 14.42 -4.20
C ILE A 136 -23.84 13.56 -3.04
N HIS A 137 -24.42 12.40 -3.34
CA HIS A 137 -25.00 11.51 -2.32
C HIS A 137 -23.96 11.10 -1.28
N HIS A 138 -24.27 11.35 -0.01
CA HIS A 138 -23.45 10.91 1.10
C HIS A 138 -23.63 9.41 1.33
N ILE A 139 -22.55 8.63 1.25
CA ILE A 139 -22.61 7.18 1.50
C ILE A 139 -22.80 6.93 2.99
N THR A 140 -23.86 6.18 3.32
CA THR A 140 -24.27 5.82 4.68
C THR A 140 -23.91 4.37 5.00
N ASP A 141 -24.05 3.96 6.26
CA ASP A 141 -23.84 2.58 6.68
C ASP A 141 -24.85 1.60 6.05
N ALA A 142 -26.06 2.08 5.72
CA ALA A 142 -27.04 1.30 4.98
C ALA A 142 -26.55 0.95 3.56
N ASP A 143 -25.84 1.85 2.89
CA ASP A 143 -25.25 1.59 1.57
C ASP A 143 -24.13 0.54 1.65
N TYR A 144 -23.35 0.57 2.73
CA TYR A 144 -22.33 -0.45 3.01
C TYR A 144 -22.97 -1.83 3.25
N ALA A 145 -24.04 -1.87 4.03
CA ALA A 145 -24.82 -3.08 4.28
C ALA A 145 -25.43 -3.64 2.98
N ALA A 146 -26.02 -2.78 2.15
CA ALA A 146 -26.65 -3.15 0.88
C ALA A 146 -25.69 -3.82 -0.11
N LEU A 147 -24.41 -3.42 -0.13
CA LEU A 147 -23.38 -4.02 -0.99
C LEU A 147 -22.57 -5.13 -0.30
N ASN A 148 -22.82 -5.38 0.99
CA ASN A 148 -22.00 -6.22 1.85
C ASN A 148 -20.49 -5.87 1.70
N ILE A 149 -20.17 -4.59 1.90
CA ILE A 149 -18.82 -4.04 1.87
C ILE A 149 -18.52 -3.40 3.22
N THR A 150 -17.31 -3.58 3.72
CA THR A 150 -16.79 -2.86 4.89
C THR A 150 -15.78 -1.80 4.48
N LEU A 151 -15.51 -0.83 5.35
CA LEU A 151 -14.49 0.18 5.09
C LEU A 151 -13.11 -0.48 4.91
N LEU A 152 -12.29 0.10 4.03
CA LEU A 152 -10.95 -0.40 3.75
C LEU A 152 -10.07 -0.39 5.01
N ARG A 153 -10.25 0.61 5.89
CA ARG A 153 -9.57 0.67 7.19
C ARG A 153 -9.85 -0.57 8.06
N HIS A 154 -11.09 -1.04 8.14
CA HIS A 154 -11.44 -2.19 8.97
C HIS A 154 -10.82 -3.47 8.42
N ARG A 155 -10.82 -3.62 7.09
CA ARG A 155 -10.20 -4.75 6.41
C ARG A 155 -8.69 -4.80 6.62
N ARG A 156 -8.01 -3.65 6.52
CA ARG A 156 -6.57 -3.53 6.81
C ARG A 156 -6.25 -3.85 8.27
N ASN A 157 -7.03 -3.32 9.22
CA ASN A 157 -6.85 -3.60 10.64
C ASN A 157 -7.04 -5.09 10.95
N PHE A 158 -8.07 -5.71 10.38
CA PHE A 158 -8.30 -7.15 10.51
C PHE A 158 -7.14 -7.96 9.94
N ALA A 159 -6.69 -7.63 8.73
CA ALA A 159 -5.58 -8.32 8.09
C ALA A 159 -4.27 -8.14 8.88
N LEU A 160 -4.04 -6.96 9.48
CA LEU A 160 -2.92 -6.69 10.38
C LEU A 160 -3.00 -7.53 11.65
N ALA A 161 -4.17 -7.62 12.28
CA ALA A 161 -4.38 -8.47 13.45
C ALA A 161 -4.10 -9.95 13.11
N CYS A 162 -4.59 -10.44 11.98
CA CYS A 162 -4.28 -11.79 11.50
C CYS A 162 -2.78 -12.00 11.27
N PHE A 163 -2.09 -11.00 10.68
CA PHE A 163 -0.64 -11.05 10.46
C PHE A 163 0.12 -11.12 11.78
N MET A 164 -0.22 -10.25 12.75
CA MET A 164 0.40 -10.24 14.08
C MET A 164 0.14 -11.53 14.86
N PHE A 165 -1.07 -12.08 14.78
CA PHE A 165 -1.39 -13.38 15.37
C PHE A 165 -0.52 -14.49 14.79
N LYS A 166 -0.37 -14.54 13.46
CA LYS A 166 0.52 -15.51 12.77
C LYS A 166 1.97 -15.33 13.18
N LEU A 167 2.40 -14.09 13.36
CA LEU A 167 3.76 -13.76 13.81
C LEU A 167 4.01 -14.24 15.25
N LYS A 168 3.08 -14.00 16.17
CA LYS A 168 3.15 -14.47 17.57
C LYS A 168 3.14 -15.99 17.67
N SER A 169 2.25 -16.64 16.92
CA SER A 169 2.06 -18.11 16.90
C SER A 169 3.09 -18.88 16.06
N ASN A 170 4.16 -18.23 15.56
CA ASN A 170 5.21 -18.84 14.73
C ASN A 170 4.68 -19.51 13.44
N ARG A 171 3.56 -19.03 12.89
CA ARG A 171 2.99 -19.52 11.61
C ARG A 171 3.53 -18.81 10.38
N LEU A 172 4.49 -17.88 10.56
CA LEU A 172 5.19 -17.18 9.47
C LEU A 172 6.55 -17.88 9.18
N PRO A 173 7.14 -17.67 7.99
CA PRO A 173 8.46 -18.19 7.66
C PRO A 173 9.49 -17.90 8.76
N ARG A 174 10.38 -18.88 9.03
CA ARG A 174 11.38 -18.81 10.12
C ARG A 174 12.27 -17.56 10.09
N LYS A 175 12.47 -16.94 8.91
CA LYS A 175 13.21 -15.67 8.80
C LYS A 175 12.49 -14.51 9.51
N LEU A 176 11.16 -14.53 9.56
CA LEU A 176 10.34 -13.48 10.14
C LEU A 176 10.12 -13.62 11.65
N SER A 177 10.34 -14.81 12.23
CA SER A 177 10.14 -15.05 13.67
C SER A 177 11.09 -14.23 14.55
N LYS A 178 12.22 -13.77 13.98
CA LYS A 178 13.20 -12.89 14.64
C LYS A 178 12.67 -11.47 14.91
N TYR A 179 11.65 -11.04 14.17
CA TYR A 179 11.09 -9.68 14.25
C TYR A 179 9.84 -9.63 15.13
N LYS A 180 9.75 -10.50 16.14
CA LYS A 180 8.68 -10.40 17.15
C LYS A 180 8.80 -9.08 17.89
N PRO A 181 7.73 -8.24 17.88
CA PRO A 181 7.75 -7.01 18.65
C PRO A 181 7.89 -7.35 20.13
N ILE A 182 8.86 -6.74 20.78
CA ILE A 182 9.03 -6.81 22.22
C ILE A 182 7.86 -6.03 22.83
N PRO A 183 7.12 -6.58 23.81
CA PRO A 183 6.06 -5.84 24.47
C PRO A 183 6.63 -4.54 25.06
N HIS A 184 6.04 -3.40 24.71
CA HIS A 184 6.40 -2.12 25.31
C HIS A 184 6.02 -2.14 26.79
N THR A 185 7.01 -2.14 27.67
CA THR A 185 6.84 -2.17 29.14
C THR A 185 6.79 -0.80 29.79
N LYS A 186 7.04 0.29 29.05
CA LYS A 186 6.97 1.67 29.57
C LYS A 186 5.65 2.33 29.18
N PRO A 187 4.86 2.84 30.14
CA PRO A 187 3.69 3.65 29.82
C PRO A 187 4.11 4.91 29.07
N TYR A 188 3.29 5.35 28.12
CA TYR A 188 3.47 6.64 27.48
C TYR A 188 3.22 7.72 28.54
N ASN A 189 4.22 8.56 28.82
CA ASN A 189 3.99 9.80 29.56
C ASN A 189 3.21 10.73 28.64
N ILE A 190 1.89 10.66 28.74
CA ILE A 190 0.97 11.65 28.20
C ILE A 190 1.07 12.85 29.15
N CYS A 191 1.89 13.84 28.76
CA CYS A 191 1.90 15.16 29.37
C CYS A 191 0.67 15.95 28.93
#